data_AF-A0A7S0D3U5-F1
#
_entry.id   AF-A0A7S0D3U5-F1
#
_cell.length_a   1.000
_cell.length_b   1.000
_cell.length_c   1.000
_cell.angle_alpha   90.00
_cell.angle_beta   90.00
_cell.angle_gamma   90.00
#
_symmetry.space_group_name_H-M   'P 1'
#
loop_
_entity.id
_entity.type
_entity.pdbx_description
1 polymer ?
#
loop_
_entity_poly.entity_id
_entity_poly.type
_entity_poly.pdbx_seq_one_letter_code
_entity_poly.pdbx_strand_id
1 'polypeptide(L)'
;AGGGGLAPGTGGGGFAAVAAAVSGGDLRKAITLLQSAARLFGSDVITGKDITSVAGAVEEADVLKIIDLCQKNKYDDAMRVADAVLKDGFPALQLVSQLAEAIVADDGVSDSQKADIALRCAQADKALVDGADEALQLGAVVSVACLALGTR
;
A
#
# COMPACT_ATOMS: atom_id res chain seq x y z
N ALA A 1 -1.13 44.08 4.05
CA ALA A 1 -0.20 43.68 5.13
C ALA A 1 -0.69 42.33 5.64
N GLY A 2 -0.29 41.24 5.01
CA GLY A 2 1.00 40.56 5.22
C GLY A 2 0.65 39.29 6.00
N GLY A 3 0.56 38.11 5.38
CA GLY A 3 1.68 37.43 4.74
C GLY A 3 2.21 36.41 5.74
N GLY A 4 1.72 35.18 5.65
CA GLY A 4 2.13 34.05 6.48
C GLY A 4 1.86 32.75 5.73
N GLY A 5 2.49 32.61 4.58
CA GLY A 5 2.51 31.36 3.83
C GLY A 5 3.19 30.27 4.66
N LEU A 6 2.53 29.13 4.80
CA LEU A 6 3.17 27.93 5.31
C LEU A 6 4.01 27.37 4.16
N ALA A 7 5.31 27.64 4.20
CA ALA A 7 6.27 27.05 3.27
C ALA A 7 6.39 25.53 3.56
N PRO A 8 6.59 24.71 2.51
CA PRO A 8 6.82 23.28 2.64
C PRO A 8 8.30 23.04 3.01
N GLY A 9 8.57 22.32 4.09
CA GLY A 9 9.94 21.97 4.44
C GLY A 9 10.15 21.46 5.85
N THR A 10 10.32 20.12 5.95
CA THR A 10 11.12 19.38 6.93
C THR A 10 10.64 19.26 8.39
N GLY A 11 10.16 18.06 8.73
CA GLY A 11 10.39 17.44 10.05
C GLY A 11 9.15 17.24 10.94
N GLY A 12 8.48 16.10 10.79
CA GLY A 12 7.48 15.62 11.76
C GLY A 12 6.08 15.44 11.18
N GLY A 13 5.90 14.43 10.32
CA GLY A 13 4.56 13.88 10.08
C GLY A 13 4.10 13.24 11.39
N GLY A 14 3.37 14.01 12.21
CA GLY A 14 2.92 13.57 13.52
C GLY A 14 2.13 12.25 13.41
N PHE A 15 2.20 11.43 14.46
CA PHE A 15 1.46 10.18 14.59
C PHE A 15 -0.02 10.30 14.16
N ALA A 16 -0.63 11.48 14.33
CA ALA A 16 -1.99 11.79 13.87
C ALA A 16 -2.17 11.76 12.34
N ALA A 17 -1.18 12.25 11.57
CA ALA A 17 -1.23 12.22 10.11
C ALA A 17 -1.13 10.78 9.58
N VAL A 18 -0.27 9.97 10.19
CA VAL A 18 -0.14 8.55 9.85
C VAL A 18 -1.40 7.78 10.24
N ALA A 19 -1.95 8.04 11.44
CA ALA A 19 -3.21 7.43 11.85
C ALA A 19 -4.36 7.79 10.90
N ALA A 20 -4.44 9.04 10.42
CA ALA A 20 -5.47 9.47 9.48
C ALA A 20 -5.30 8.86 8.08
N ALA A 21 -4.06 8.73 7.59
CA ALA A 21 -3.77 8.08 6.31
C ALA A 21 -4.15 6.60 6.35
N VAL A 22 -3.71 5.88 7.38
CA VAL A 22 -3.95 4.43 7.54
C VAL A 22 -5.42 4.12 7.88
N SER A 23 -6.14 5.06 8.48
CA SER A 23 -7.57 4.90 8.77
C SER A 23 -8.48 5.20 7.59
N GLY A 24 -7.96 5.74 6.47
CA GLY A 24 -8.77 6.08 5.29
C GLY A 24 -9.88 7.10 5.58
N GLY A 25 -9.68 7.99 6.55
CA GLY A 25 -10.68 8.98 6.97
C GLY A 25 -11.73 8.46 7.97
N ASP A 26 -11.68 7.18 8.36
CA ASP A 26 -12.55 6.67 9.43
C ASP A 26 -11.97 7.07 10.81
N LEU A 27 -12.67 7.99 11.49
CA LEU A 27 -12.29 8.49 12.82
C LEU A 27 -12.34 7.38 13.89
N ARG A 28 -13.28 6.44 13.79
CA ARG A 28 -13.38 5.32 14.73
C ARG A 28 -12.18 4.39 14.58
N LYS A 29 -11.78 4.08 13.34
CA LYS A 29 -10.59 3.27 13.05
C LYS A 29 -9.32 3.96 13.56
N ALA A 30 -9.18 5.27 13.33
CA ALA A 30 -8.05 6.06 13.84
C ALA A 30 -7.94 6.02 15.37
N ILE A 31 -9.05 6.21 16.09
CA ILE A 31 -9.08 6.16 17.56
C ILE A 31 -8.67 4.76 18.06
N THR A 32 -9.21 3.70 17.47
CA THR A 32 -8.87 2.32 17.87
C THR A 32 -7.39 2.03 17.63
N LEU A 33 -6.83 2.45 16.49
CA LEU A 33 -5.41 2.28 16.19
C LEU A 33 -4.53 3.00 17.22
N LEU A 34 -4.85 4.25 17.54
CA LEU A 34 -4.12 5.03 18.55
C LEU A 34 -4.22 4.41 19.94
N GLN A 35 -5.40 3.92 20.33
CA GLN A 35 -5.61 3.26 21.62
C GLN A 35 -4.85 1.94 21.71
N SER A 36 -4.83 1.15 20.64
CA SER A 36 -4.05 -0.10 20.58
C SER A 36 -2.55 0.18 20.62
N ALA A 37 -2.06 1.18 19.87
CA ALA A 37 -0.66 1.59 19.90
C ALA A 37 -0.23 2.08 21.29
N ALA A 38 -1.04 2.92 21.95
CA ALA A 38 -0.75 3.40 23.30
C ALA A 38 -0.72 2.27 24.35
N ARG A 39 -1.53 1.22 24.18
CA ARG A 39 -1.46 0.04 25.07
C ARG A 39 -0.24 -0.83 24.80
N LEU A 40 0.20 -0.92 23.56
CA LEU A 40 1.29 -1.80 23.14
C LEU A 40 2.67 -1.20 23.42
N PHE A 41 2.83 0.11 23.19
CA PHE A 41 4.10 0.83 23.35
C PHE A 41 4.16 1.67 24.64
N GLY A 42 3.08 1.72 25.42
CA GLY A 42 3.04 2.42 26.70
C GLY A 42 3.14 3.94 26.58
N SER A 43 3.83 4.56 27.54
CA SER A 43 4.02 6.02 27.66
C SER A 43 5.20 6.57 26.84
N ASP A 44 5.84 5.76 26.01
CA ASP A 44 6.88 6.22 25.09
C ASP A 44 6.29 7.01 23.92
N VAL A 45 7.12 7.86 23.29
CA VAL A 45 6.71 8.70 22.16
C VAL A 45 6.34 7.80 20.98
N ILE A 46 5.02 7.62 20.76
CA ILE A 46 4.49 6.82 19.65
C ILE A 46 4.95 7.45 18.32
N THR A 47 5.69 6.68 17.52
CA THR A 47 6.15 7.11 16.21
C THR A 47 5.18 6.66 15.11
N GLY A 48 5.28 7.25 13.92
CA GLY A 48 4.47 6.85 12.77
C GLY A 48 4.66 5.37 12.38
N LYS A 49 5.86 4.83 12.56
CA LYS A 49 6.17 3.41 12.26
C LYS A 49 5.40 2.47 13.17
N ASP A 50 5.30 2.82 14.46
CA ASP A 50 4.55 2.05 15.45
C ASP A 50 3.07 1.93 15.08
N ILE A 51 2.50 2.99 14.50
CA ILE A 51 1.11 3.00 14.02
C ILE A 51 0.94 2.14 12.77
N THR A 52 1.86 2.20 11.80
CA THR A 52 1.84 1.36 10.60
C THR A 52 1.92 -0.13 10.97
N SER A 53 2.81 -0.48 11.91
CA SER A 53 2.93 -1.86 12.41
C SER A 53 1.67 -2.34 13.12
N VAL A 54 1.06 -1.51 13.99
CA VAL A 54 -0.19 -1.86 14.68
C VAL A 54 -1.38 -1.96 13.73
N ALA A 55 -1.37 -1.20 12.64
CA ALA A 55 -2.44 -1.23 11.66
C ALA A 55 -2.42 -2.45 10.74
N GLY A 56 -1.36 -3.25 10.76
CA GLY A 56 -1.21 -4.39 9.85
C GLY A 56 -1.21 -3.94 8.38
N ALA A 57 -0.69 -2.74 8.09
CA ALA A 57 -0.50 -2.29 6.73
C ALA A 57 0.79 -2.89 6.17
N VAL A 58 0.75 -3.32 4.91
CA VAL A 58 1.97 -3.72 4.19
C VAL A 58 2.91 -2.52 4.14
N GLU A 59 4.21 -2.76 4.36
CA GLU A 59 5.23 -1.72 4.30
C GLU A 59 5.32 -1.15 2.88
N GLU A 60 5.29 0.18 2.76
CA GLU A 60 5.32 0.89 1.47
C GLU A 60 6.55 0.49 0.62
N ALA A 61 7.67 0.18 1.28
CA ALA A 61 8.90 -0.28 0.64
C ALA A 61 8.70 -1.59 -0.16
N ASP A 62 7.88 -2.52 0.32
CA ASP A 62 7.63 -3.79 -0.38
C ASP A 62 6.74 -3.59 -1.61
N VAL A 63 5.74 -2.71 -1.50
CA VAL A 63 4.87 -2.35 -2.64
C VAL A 63 5.68 -1.68 -3.75
N LEU A 64 6.50 -0.69 -3.41
CA LEU A 64 7.37 0.00 -4.38
C LEU A 64 8.38 -0.96 -5.02
N LYS A 65 8.89 -1.92 -4.25
CA LYS A 65 9.80 -2.96 -4.75
C LYS A 65 9.11 -3.90 -5.74
N ILE A 66 7.86 -4.28 -5.49
CA ILE A 66 7.06 -5.07 -6.45
C ILE A 66 6.91 -4.29 -7.75
N ILE A 67 6.55 -3.00 -7.69
CA ILE A 67 6.39 -2.15 -8.88
C ILE A 67 7.71 -2.03 -9.67
N ASP A 68 8.85 -1.78 -9.00
CA ASP A 68 10.16 -1.70 -9.65
C ASP A 68 10.55 -3.02 -10.36
N LEU A 69 10.25 -4.16 -9.74
CA LEU A 69 10.49 -5.48 -10.34
C LEU A 69 9.56 -5.73 -11.54
N CYS A 70 8.30 -5.30 -11.46
CA CYS A 70 7.36 -5.35 -12.58
C CYS A 70 7.84 -4.50 -13.77
N GLN A 71 8.34 -3.27 -13.52
CA GLN A 71 8.93 -2.42 -14.57
C GLN A 71 10.15 -3.06 -15.24
N LYS A 72 10.94 -3.84 -14.49
CA LYS A 72 12.09 -4.61 -15.00
C LYS A 72 11.71 -5.95 -15.63
N ASN A 73 10.41 -6.24 -15.72
CA ASN A 73 9.86 -7.50 -16.21
C ASN A 73 10.39 -8.75 -15.47
N LYS A 74 10.60 -8.61 -14.16
CA LYS A 74 11.09 -9.67 -13.27
C LYS A 74 9.94 -10.25 -12.44
N TYR A 75 9.03 -10.95 -13.12
CA TYR A 75 7.84 -11.54 -12.49
C TYR A 75 8.18 -12.44 -11.29
N ASP A 76 9.12 -13.38 -11.45
CA ASP A 76 9.44 -14.34 -10.39
C ASP A 76 9.96 -13.64 -9.12
N ASP A 77 10.76 -12.58 -9.28
CA ASP A 77 11.27 -11.81 -8.15
C ASP A 77 10.16 -10.96 -7.51
N ALA A 78 9.26 -10.38 -8.31
CA ALA A 78 8.11 -9.63 -7.80
C ALA A 78 7.17 -10.55 -7.00
N MET A 79 6.90 -11.76 -7.52
CA MET A 79 6.06 -12.75 -6.87
C MET A 79 6.69 -13.28 -5.58
N ARG A 80 8.03 -13.43 -5.52
CA ARG A 80 8.73 -13.77 -4.26
C ARG A 80 8.50 -12.73 -3.16
N VAL A 81 8.47 -11.45 -3.51
CA VAL A 81 8.17 -10.37 -2.54
C VAL A 81 6.70 -10.43 -2.12
N ALA A 82 5.77 -10.58 -3.07
CA ALA A 82 4.35 -10.71 -2.76
C ALA A 82 4.04 -11.95 -1.87
N ASP A 83 4.68 -13.08 -2.15
CA ASP A 83 4.57 -14.30 -1.34
C ASP A 83 5.14 -14.13 0.06
N ALA A 84 6.21 -13.33 0.22
CA ALA A 84 6.76 -13.02 1.54
C ALA A 84 5.75 -12.21 2.36
N VAL A 85 5.14 -11.18 1.77
CA VAL A 85 4.09 -10.38 2.41
C VAL A 85 2.88 -11.23 2.83
N LEU A 86 2.46 -12.16 1.97
CA LEU A 86 1.42 -13.15 2.31
C LEU A 86 1.82 -14.03 3.50
N LYS A 87 3.05 -14.55 3.51
CA LYS A 87 3.58 -15.41 4.59
C LYS A 87 3.76 -14.66 5.92
N ASP A 88 3.99 -13.36 5.86
CA ASP A 88 4.03 -12.47 7.02
C ASP A 88 2.61 -12.20 7.59
N GLY A 89 1.57 -12.71 6.93
CA GLY A 89 0.19 -12.71 7.41
C GLY A 89 -0.62 -11.48 6.95
N PHE A 90 -0.10 -10.71 6.00
CA PHE A 90 -0.84 -9.58 5.45
C PHE A 90 -1.89 -10.06 4.44
N PRO A 91 -3.14 -9.53 4.50
CA PRO A 91 -4.19 -9.91 3.54
C PRO A 91 -3.82 -9.52 2.11
N ALA A 92 -4.08 -10.41 1.15
CA ALA A 92 -3.82 -10.10 -0.26
C ALA A 92 -4.62 -8.89 -0.76
N LEU A 93 -5.83 -8.68 -0.23
CA LEU A 93 -6.68 -7.54 -0.54
C LEU A 93 -6.01 -6.20 -0.23
N GLN A 94 -5.26 -6.15 0.89
CA GLN A 94 -4.52 -4.96 1.31
C GLN A 94 -3.38 -4.68 0.33
N LEU A 95 -2.64 -5.71 -0.06
CA LEU A 95 -1.54 -5.59 -1.03
C LEU A 95 -2.06 -5.13 -2.41
N VAL A 96 -3.17 -5.71 -2.89
CA VAL A 96 -3.80 -5.30 -4.16
C VAL A 96 -4.25 -3.84 -4.13
N SER A 97 -4.86 -3.40 -3.02
CA SER A 97 -5.33 -2.03 -2.84
C SER A 97 -4.18 -1.02 -2.85
N GLN A 98 -3.12 -1.29 -2.08
CA GLN A 98 -1.94 -0.42 -2.02
C GLN A 98 -1.18 -0.39 -3.35
N LEU A 99 -1.08 -1.52 -4.05
CA LEU A 99 -0.44 -1.58 -5.36
C LEU A 99 -1.21 -0.76 -6.40
N ALA A 100 -2.56 -0.80 -6.38
CA ALA A 100 -3.38 0.05 -7.23
C ALA A 100 -3.17 1.54 -6.93
N GLU A 101 -3.16 1.93 -5.65
CA GLU A 101 -2.96 3.33 -5.24
C GLU A 101 -1.57 3.85 -5.65
N ALA A 102 -0.51 3.07 -5.40
CA ALA A 102 0.85 3.41 -5.76
C ALA A 102 1.04 3.57 -7.29
N ILE A 103 0.43 2.71 -8.10
CA ILE A 103 0.51 2.79 -9.57
C ILE A 103 -0.28 4.00 -10.10
N VAL A 104 -1.44 4.30 -9.51
CA VAL A 104 -2.24 5.47 -9.90
C VAL A 104 -1.50 6.78 -9.60
N ALA A 105 -0.78 6.82 -8.47
CA ALA A 105 0.03 7.96 -8.05
C ALA A 105 1.32 8.15 -8.88
N ASP A 106 1.77 7.14 -9.63
CA ASP A 106 2.96 7.24 -10.47
C ASP A 106 2.66 8.00 -11.79
N ASP A 107 3.17 9.22 -11.91
CA ASP A 107 3.06 10.05 -13.13
C ASP A 107 3.86 9.49 -14.32
N GLY A 108 4.77 8.53 -14.10
CA GLY A 108 5.57 7.87 -15.13
C GLY A 108 4.85 6.74 -15.87
N VAL A 109 3.63 6.38 -15.45
CA VAL A 109 2.79 5.34 -16.04
C VAL A 109 1.67 6.00 -16.85
N SER A 110 1.45 5.56 -18.09
CA SER A 110 0.39 6.11 -18.94
C SER A 110 -1.01 5.72 -18.45
N ASP A 111 -2.02 6.54 -18.77
CA ASP A 111 -3.40 6.27 -18.39
C ASP A 111 -3.92 4.91 -18.89
N SER A 112 -3.48 4.46 -20.07
CA SER A 112 -3.84 3.13 -20.59
C SER A 112 -3.27 2.02 -19.72
N GLN A 113 -2.01 2.13 -19.32
CA GLN A 113 -1.36 1.15 -18.43
C GLN A 113 -2.02 1.17 -17.04
N LYS A 114 -2.33 2.35 -16.50
CA LYS A 114 -3.09 2.49 -15.25
C LYS A 114 -4.45 1.81 -15.36
N ALA A 115 -5.17 1.99 -16.47
CA ALA A 115 -6.48 1.39 -16.68
C ALA A 115 -6.44 -0.14 -16.72
N ASP A 116 -5.47 -0.71 -17.44
CA ASP A 116 -5.32 -2.17 -17.55
C ASP A 116 -5.02 -2.82 -16.19
N ILE A 117 -4.10 -2.22 -15.43
CA ILE A 117 -3.73 -2.71 -14.10
C ILE A 117 -4.89 -2.53 -13.12
N ALA A 118 -5.53 -1.35 -13.10
CA ALA A 118 -6.67 -1.07 -12.22
C ALA A 118 -7.85 -2.02 -12.48
N LEU A 119 -8.13 -2.34 -13.75
CA LEU A 119 -9.15 -3.33 -14.10
C LEU A 119 -8.82 -4.71 -13.54
N ARG A 120 -7.55 -5.14 -13.65
CA ARG A 120 -7.14 -6.42 -13.09
C ARG A 120 -7.19 -6.44 -11.57
N CYS A 121 -6.79 -5.35 -10.90
CA CYS A 121 -6.93 -5.19 -9.46
C CYS A 121 -8.39 -5.30 -9.01
N ALA A 122 -9.33 -4.65 -9.71
CA ALA A 122 -10.76 -4.72 -9.39
C ALA A 122 -11.34 -6.14 -9.54
N GLN A 123 -10.91 -6.89 -10.55
CA GLN A 123 -11.31 -8.30 -10.71
C GLN A 123 -10.76 -9.18 -9.59
N ALA A 124 -9.50 -8.96 -9.21
CA ALA A 124 -8.87 -9.67 -8.10
C ALA A 124 -9.55 -9.32 -6.77
N ASP A 125 -9.82 -8.05 -6.51
CA ASP A 125 -10.55 -7.56 -5.34
C ASP A 125 -11.91 -8.27 -5.20
N LYS A 126 -12.70 -8.30 -6.28
CA LYS A 126 -13.97 -9.03 -6.28
C LYS A 126 -13.80 -10.52 -5.99
N ALA A 127 -12.81 -11.16 -6.62
CA ALA A 127 -12.54 -12.58 -6.44
C ALA A 127 -12.09 -12.90 -5.01
N LEU A 128 -11.25 -12.06 -4.41
CA LEU A 128 -10.78 -12.19 -3.03
C LEU A 128 -11.94 -12.04 -2.04
N VAL A 129 -12.84 -11.09 -2.27
CA VAL A 129 -14.08 -10.93 -1.48
C VAL A 129 -14.97 -12.18 -1.59
N ASP A 130 -14.99 -12.84 -2.74
CA ASP A 130 -15.71 -14.10 -2.95
C ASP A 130 -15.00 -15.34 -2.38
N GLY A 131 -13.83 -15.16 -1.75
CA GLY A 131 -13.06 -16.25 -1.14
C GLY A 131 -12.18 -17.02 -2.13
N ALA A 132 -11.75 -16.39 -3.22
CA ALA A 132 -10.76 -16.97 -4.12
C ALA A 132 -9.37 -17.09 -3.46
N ASP A 133 -8.54 -17.96 -4.01
CA ASP A 133 -7.17 -18.17 -3.55
C ASP A 133 -6.31 -16.90 -3.70
N GLU A 134 -5.70 -16.48 -2.59
CA GLU A 134 -4.96 -15.22 -2.49
C GLU A 134 -3.71 -15.19 -3.38
N ALA A 135 -2.92 -16.27 -3.37
CA ALA A 135 -1.68 -16.35 -4.13
C ALA A 135 -1.96 -16.33 -5.64
N LEU A 136 -3.02 -17.02 -6.09
CA LEU A 136 -3.44 -17.01 -7.49
C LEU A 136 -3.93 -15.62 -7.93
N GLN A 137 -4.72 -14.93 -7.10
CA GLN A 137 -5.17 -13.57 -7.46
C GLN A 137 -4.02 -12.58 -7.49
N LEU A 138 -3.09 -12.64 -6.54
CA LEU A 138 -1.90 -11.80 -6.54
C LEU A 138 -1.00 -12.08 -7.73
N GLY A 139 -0.72 -13.34 -8.06
CA GLY A 139 0.05 -13.70 -9.24
C GLY A 139 -0.57 -13.16 -10.54
N ALA A 140 -1.90 -13.21 -10.64
CA ALA A 140 -2.60 -12.66 -11.78
C ALA A 140 -2.52 -11.11 -11.87
N VAL A 141 -2.53 -10.39 -10.74
CA VAL A 141 -2.33 -8.93 -10.70
C VAL A 141 -0.89 -8.58 -11.07
N VAL A 142 0.10 -9.22 -10.44
CA VAL A 142 1.53 -9.00 -10.69
C VAL A 142 1.88 -9.30 -12.15
N SER A 143 1.31 -10.36 -12.74
CA SER A 143 1.50 -10.70 -14.14
C SER A 143 1.06 -9.58 -15.09
N VAL A 144 -0.15 -9.04 -14.89
CA VAL A 144 -0.65 -7.91 -15.70
C VAL A 144 0.19 -6.66 -15.47
N ALA A 145 0.59 -6.38 -14.22
CA ALA A 145 1.46 -5.25 -13.91
C ALA A 145 2.82 -5.35 -14.62
N CYS A 146 3.46 -6.52 -14.64
CA CYS A 146 4.71 -6.73 -15.39
C CYS A 146 4.53 -6.46 -16.89
N LEU A 147 3.46 -6.95 -17.51
CA LEU A 147 3.21 -6.80 -18.94
C LEU A 147 2.89 -5.34 -19.31
N ALA A 148 2.04 -4.69 -18.52
CA ALA A 148 1.64 -3.31 -18.73
C ALA A 148 2.82 -2.35 -18.51
N LEU A 149 3.65 -2.58 -17.49
CA LEU A 149 4.78 -1.69 -17.17
C LEU A 149 6.04 -1.97 -18.02
N GLY A 150 6.22 -3.20 -18.48
CA GLY A 150 7.40 -3.62 -19.25
C GLY A 150 7.38 -3.23 -20.74
N THR A 151 6.26 -2.73 -21.27
CA THR A 151 6.09 -2.39 -22.70
C THR A 151 6.62 -1.00 -23.09
N ARG A 152 7.71 -0.54 -22.47
CA ARG A 152 8.39 0.71 -22.84
C ARG A 152 9.28 0.60 -24.08
#